data_AF-A0A934HH34-F1
#
_entry.id   AF-A0A934HH34-F1
#
_cell.length_a   1.000
_cell.length_b   1.000
_cell.length_c   1.000
_cell.angle_alpha   90.00
_cell.angle_beta   90.00
_cell.angle_gamma   90.00
#
_symmetry.space_group_name_H-M   'P 1'
#
loop_
_entity.id
_entity.type
_entity.pdbx_description
1 polymer ?
#
loop_
_entity_poly.entity_id
_entity_poly.type
_entity_poly.pdbx_seq_one_letter_code
_entity_poly.pdbx_strand_id
1 'polypeptide(L)'
;MLCPNCKRYNVSTVEVCGACGTALPAQETHSRPIEYNPPVEAQPASAAPLKKTGVPLILLLSLLTMGIYYPVWFITQLESLNAMNSTVKLKKGAFITVIILFALSVVAAFASIGLEGKADAARALDLMSRFLNIAGGIILLVESFHVKRILSEHFNTKLSGAATFFFNVLYLQYKINRL
;
A
#
# COMPACT_ATOMS: atom_id res chain seq x y z
N MET A 1 27.62 -19.03 -38.54
CA MET A 1 27.58 -20.32 -39.29
C MET A 1 28.99 -20.88 -39.45
N LEU A 2 29.16 -22.21 -39.45
CA LEU A 2 30.49 -22.85 -39.58
C LEU A 2 30.87 -22.93 -41.07
N CYS A 3 32.03 -22.40 -41.45
CA CYS A 3 32.48 -22.44 -42.84
C CYS A 3 32.83 -23.89 -43.24
N PRO A 4 32.29 -24.43 -44.35
CA PRO A 4 32.55 -25.81 -44.76
C PRO A 4 34.02 -26.07 -45.13
N ASN A 5 34.74 -25.02 -45.53
CA ASN A 5 36.13 -25.14 -46.00
C ASN A 5 37.13 -25.06 -44.84
N CYS A 6 37.15 -23.95 -44.09
CA CYS A 6 38.13 -23.75 -43.02
C CYS A 6 37.65 -24.19 -41.63
N LYS A 7 36.41 -24.66 -41.51
CA LYS A 7 35.75 -25.06 -40.24
C LYS A 7 35.79 -24.01 -39.13
N ARG A 8 36.07 -22.74 -39.45
CA ARG A 8 35.96 -21.62 -38.50
C ARG A 8 34.53 -21.09 -38.46
N TYR A 9 34.12 -20.63 -37.30
CA TYR A 9 32.82 -20.00 -37.12
C TYR A 9 32.84 -18.58 -37.67
N ASN A 10 31.96 -18.28 -38.64
CA ASN A 10 31.79 -16.94 -39.16
C ASN A 10 30.63 -16.24 -38.45
N VAL A 11 30.92 -15.06 -37.89
CA VAL A 11 30.03 -14.24 -37.06
C VAL A 11 29.44 -13.05 -37.83
N SER A 12 29.94 -12.75 -39.04
CA SER A 12 29.49 -11.60 -39.82
C SER A 12 28.35 -11.98 -40.78
N THR A 13 27.46 -11.02 -41.03
CA THR A 13 26.31 -11.12 -41.95
C THR A 13 26.69 -11.01 -43.42
N VAL A 14 27.99 -11.04 -43.75
CA VAL A 14 28.49 -10.98 -45.12
C VAL A 14 28.58 -12.37 -45.74
N GLU A 15 28.26 -12.46 -47.02
CA GLU A 15 28.18 -13.70 -47.81
C GLU A 15 29.54 -14.38 -48.07
N VAL A 16 30.62 -13.92 -47.43
CA VAL A 16 31.99 -14.43 -47.62
C VAL A 16 32.67 -14.65 -46.27
N CYS A 17 33.37 -15.77 -46.12
CA CYS A 17 34.13 -16.07 -44.91
C CYS A 17 35.36 -15.16 -44.79
N GLY A 18 35.41 -14.31 -43.75
CA GLY A 18 36.52 -13.38 -43.53
C GLY A 18 37.89 -14.04 -43.26
N ALA A 19 37.93 -15.34 -42.97
CA ALA A 19 39.18 -16.06 -42.68
C ALA A 19 39.81 -16.74 -43.92
N CYS A 20 39.00 -17.23 -44.85
CA CYS A 20 39.48 -18.00 -46.01
C CYS A 20 38.92 -17.53 -47.36
N GLY A 21 38.08 -16.50 -47.37
CA GLY A 21 37.52 -15.90 -48.60
C GLY A 21 36.47 -16.74 -49.32
N THR A 22 36.04 -17.87 -48.76
CA THR A 22 35.03 -18.74 -49.40
C THR A 22 33.63 -18.13 -49.28
N ALA A 23 32.89 -18.06 -50.39
CA ALA A 23 31.49 -17.64 -50.40
C ALA A 23 30.62 -18.63 -49.60
N LEU A 24 29.73 -18.10 -48.78
CA LEU A 24 28.79 -18.86 -47.96
C LEU A 24 27.39 -18.76 -48.60
N PRO A 25 26.60 -19.84 -48.60
CA PRO A 25 25.26 -19.81 -49.18
C PRO A 25 24.40 -18.77 -48.44
N ALA A 26 23.80 -17.84 -49.19
CA ALA A 26 22.89 -16.84 -48.67
C ALA A 26 21.73 -17.52 -47.92
N GLN A 27 21.52 -17.15 -46.66
CA GLN A 27 20.36 -17.65 -45.92
C GLN A 27 19.12 -16.88 -46.39
N GLU A 28 18.21 -17.57 -47.08
CA GLU A 28 16.86 -17.07 -47.31
C GLU A 28 16.22 -16.81 -45.94
N THR A 29 16.05 -15.53 -45.59
CA THR A 29 15.31 -15.10 -44.40
C THR A 29 13.84 -15.46 -44.59
N HIS A 30 13.48 -16.69 -44.22
CA HIS A 30 12.11 -17.12 -44.05
C HIS A 30 11.52 -16.32 -42.88
N SER A 31 10.97 -15.15 -43.21
CA SER A 31 10.31 -14.24 -42.29
C SER A 31 9.00 -14.92 -41.86
N ARG A 32 9.02 -15.54 -40.69
CA ARG A 32 7.77 -15.96 -40.03
C ARG A 32 6.91 -14.70 -39.85
N PRO A 33 5.60 -14.74 -40.17
CA PRO A 33 4.70 -13.67 -39.80
C PRO A 33 4.84 -13.44 -38.29
N ILE A 34 5.10 -12.19 -37.89
CA ILE A 34 5.09 -11.80 -36.48
C ILE A 34 3.64 -12.04 -36.01
N GLU A 35 3.41 -13.11 -35.26
CA GLU A 35 2.18 -13.30 -34.51
C GLU A 35 2.12 -12.14 -33.51
N TYR A 36 1.22 -11.18 -33.78
CA TYR A 36 0.97 -10.06 -32.90
C TYR A 36 0.39 -10.61 -31.61
N ASN A 37 1.26 -10.89 -30.64
CA ASN A 37 0.84 -11.07 -29.26
C ASN A 37 0.66 -9.65 -28.71
N PRO A 38 -0.56 -9.16 -28.48
CA PRO A 38 -0.75 -7.88 -27.84
C PRO A 38 0.05 -7.88 -26.53
N PRO A 39 0.64 -6.73 -26.12
CA PRO A 39 1.26 -6.66 -24.82
C PRO A 39 0.23 -7.16 -23.81
N VAL A 40 0.59 -8.21 -23.07
CA VAL A 40 -0.22 -8.68 -21.94
C VAL A 40 -0.38 -7.47 -21.05
N GLU A 41 -1.54 -6.81 -21.13
CA GLU A 41 -1.95 -5.82 -20.16
C GLU A 41 -1.75 -6.52 -18.83
N ALA A 42 -0.81 -6.01 -18.04
CA ALA A 42 -0.51 -6.56 -16.74
C ALA A 42 -1.82 -6.57 -15.96
N GLN A 43 -2.47 -7.73 -15.90
CA GLN A 43 -3.62 -7.93 -15.05
C GLN A 43 -3.14 -7.48 -13.67
N PRO A 44 -3.78 -6.47 -13.07
CA PRO A 44 -3.36 -6.02 -11.76
C PRO A 44 -3.37 -7.25 -10.87
N ALA A 45 -2.20 -7.58 -10.31
CA ALA A 45 -2.00 -8.72 -9.44
C ALA A 45 -3.21 -8.81 -8.51
N SER A 46 -3.98 -9.89 -8.64
CA SER A 46 -5.25 -10.12 -7.95
C SER A 46 -5.23 -9.47 -6.57
N ALA A 47 -5.87 -8.31 -6.45
CA ALA A 47 -5.91 -7.55 -5.22
C ALA A 47 -6.39 -8.48 -4.11
N ALA A 48 -5.60 -8.63 -3.03
CA ALA A 48 -6.03 -9.41 -1.89
C ALA A 48 -7.43 -8.91 -1.45
N PRO A 49 -8.43 -9.79 -1.31
CA PRO A 49 -9.80 -9.35 -1.05
C PRO A 49 -9.87 -8.58 0.26
N LEU A 50 -10.64 -7.48 0.27
CA LEU A 50 -10.83 -6.67 1.48
C LEU A 50 -11.37 -7.54 2.62
N LYS A 51 -10.70 -7.52 3.77
CA LYS A 51 -11.09 -8.36 4.89
C LYS A 51 -12.39 -7.85 5.50
N LYS A 52 -13.47 -8.64 5.38
CA LYS A 52 -14.74 -8.37 6.06
C LYS A 52 -14.58 -8.67 7.55
N THR A 53 -14.79 -7.66 8.39
CA THR A 53 -14.66 -7.77 9.85
C THR A 53 -15.90 -7.15 10.49
N GLY A 54 -16.41 -7.76 11.55
CA GLY A 54 -17.55 -7.23 12.28
C GLY A 54 -17.24 -5.84 12.87
N VAL A 55 -18.07 -4.85 12.56
CA VAL A 55 -17.99 -3.50 13.15
C VAL A 55 -17.98 -3.50 14.69
N PRO A 56 -18.83 -4.28 15.40
CA PRO A 56 -18.78 -4.31 16.87
C PRO A 56 -17.47 -4.93 17.40
N LEU A 57 -16.85 -5.85 16.66
CA LEU A 57 -15.56 -6.41 17.04
C LEU A 57 -14.46 -5.35 16.98
N ILE A 58 -14.45 -4.52 15.93
CA ILE A 58 -13.50 -3.40 15.81
C ILE A 58 -13.70 -2.41 16.94
N LEU A 59 -14.95 -2.05 17.23
CA LEU A 59 -15.26 -1.14 18.34
C LEU A 59 -14.77 -1.70 19.68
N LEU A 60 -15.03 -2.98 19.96
CA LEU A 60 -14.58 -3.66 21.17
C LEU A 60 -13.05 -3.71 21.27
N LEU A 61 -12.35 -4.09 20.20
CA LEU A 61 -10.89 -4.13 20.20
C LEU A 61 -10.27 -2.75 20.33
N SER A 62 -10.86 -1.73 19.71
CA SER A 62 -10.42 -0.34 19.88
C SER A 62 -10.61 0.13 21.31
N LEU A 63 -11.72 -0.22 21.97
CA LEU A 63 -11.91 0.12 23.38
C LEU A 63 -10.90 -0.60 24.28
N LEU A 64 -10.66 -1.90 24.04
CA LEU A 64 -9.73 -2.72 24.81
C LEU A 64 -8.27 -2.25 24.65
N THR A 65 -7.91 -1.74 23.46
CA THR A 65 -6.56 -1.26 23.14
C THR A 65 -6.39 0.25 23.26
N MET A 66 -7.34 0.96 23.89
CA MET A 66 -7.29 2.42 24.03
C MET A 66 -7.12 3.16 22.69
N GLY A 67 -7.71 2.63 21.62
CA GLY A 67 -7.71 3.20 20.28
C GLY A 67 -6.55 2.78 19.37
N ILE A 68 -5.54 2.06 19.89
CA ILE A 68 -4.37 1.59 19.11
C ILE A 68 -4.78 0.62 17.99
N TYR A 69 -5.88 -0.11 18.15
CA TYR A 69 -6.35 -1.02 17.12
C TYR A 69 -6.72 -0.32 15.80
N TYR A 70 -7.12 0.96 15.83
CA TYR A 70 -7.49 1.69 14.62
C TYR A 70 -6.38 1.81 13.57
N PRO A 71 -5.18 2.33 13.86
CA PRO A 71 -4.07 2.34 12.89
C PRO A 71 -3.63 0.93 12.49
N VAL A 72 -3.69 -0.05 13.40
CA VAL A 72 -3.36 -1.45 13.08
C VAL A 72 -4.30 -2.00 12.03
N TRP A 73 -5.61 -1.76 12.18
CA TRP A 73 -6.61 -2.15 11.19
C TRP A 73 -6.30 -1.56 9.80
N PHE A 74 -5.94 -0.27 9.72
CA PHE A 74 -5.57 0.36 8.45
C PHE A 74 -4.34 -0.30 7.81
N ILE A 75 -3.31 -0.63 8.60
CA ILE A 75 -2.12 -1.33 8.08
C ILE A 75 -2.52 -2.70 7.51
N THR A 76 -3.40 -3.44 8.17
CA THR A 76 -3.83 -4.77 7.67
C THR A 76 -4.62 -4.71 6.37
N GLN A 77 -5.28 -3.58 6.08
CA GLN A 77 -6.05 -3.38 4.86
C GLN A 77 -5.27 -2.60 3.79
N LEU A 78 -4.07 -2.11 4.13
CA LEU A 78 -3.31 -1.19 3.30
C LEU A 78 -3.01 -1.74 1.91
N GLU A 79 -2.62 -3.01 1.83
CA GLU A 79 -2.27 -3.67 0.56
C GLU A 79 -3.51 -3.81 -0.34
N SER A 80 -4.62 -4.30 0.20
CA SER A 80 -5.90 -4.38 -0.52
C SER A 80 -6.40 -3.01 -0.96
N LEU A 81 -6.29 -1.99 -0.10
CA LEU A 81 -6.69 -0.62 -0.42
C LEU A 81 -5.80 0.00 -1.51
N ASN A 82 -4.49 -0.22 -1.45
CA ASN A 82 -3.54 0.27 -2.44
C ASN A 82 -3.56 -0.53 -3.74
N ALA A 83 -4.10 -1.74 -3.76
CA ALA A 83 -4.32 -2.50 -4.98
C ALA A 83 -5.53 -1.99 -5.80
N MET A 84 -6.45 -1.23 -5.19
CA MET A 84 -7.57 -0.64 -5.91
C MET A 84 -7.15 0.48 -6.86
N ASN A 85 -7.88 0.59 -7.98
CA ASN A 85 -7.74 1.68 -8.95
C ASN A 85 -8.25 2.99 -8.33
N SER A 86 -7.31 3.78 -7.79
CA SER A 86 -7.55 5.12 -7.29
C SER A 86 -6.32 5.98 -7.53
N THR A 87 -6.57 7.26 -7.73
CA THR A 87 -5.55 8.31 -7.86
C THR A 87 -4.77 8.54 -6.57
N VAL A 88 -5.31 8.08 -5.44
CA VAL A 88 -4.72 8.26 -4.11
C VAL A 88 -4.23 6.92 -3.58
N LYS A 89 -3.05 6.92 -2.95
CA LYS A 89 -2.47 5.75 -2.27
C LYS A 89 -2.11 6.09 -0.84
N LEU A 90 -2.29 5.12 0.04
CA LEU A 90 -2.02 5.24 1.48
C LEU A 90 -0.57 4.87 1.76
N LYS A 91 0.09 5.65 2.62
CA LYS A 91 1.48 5.39 3.03
C LYS A 91 1.49 4.73 4.40
N LYS A 92 2.19 3.60 4.52
CA LYS A 92 2.35 2.88 5.80
C LYS A 92 2.93 3.78 6.91
N GLY A 93 3.78 4.74 6.53
CA GLY A 93 4.42 5.69 7.45
C GLY A 93 3.44 6.47 8.32
N ALA A 94 2.31 6.93 7.78
CA ALA A 94 1.33 7.70 8.55
C ALA A 94 0.76 6.90 9.72
N PHE A 95 0.40 5.63 9.48
CA PHE A 95 -0.13 4.74 10.51
C PHE A 95 0.93 4.37 11.56
N ILE A 96 2.19 4.16 11.13
CA ILE A 96 3.31 3.92 12.06
C ILE A 96 3.52 5.16 12.95
N THR A 97 3.49 6.37 12.40
CA THR A 97 3.58 7.61 13.17
C THR A 97 2.48 7.70 14.22
N VAL A 98 1.23 7.38 13.87
CA VAL A 98 0.11 7.37 14.84
C VAL A 98 0.34 6.36 15.95
N ILE A 99 0.81 5.14 15.63
CA ILE A 99 1.12 4.11 16.64
C ILE A 99 2.20 4.63 17.61
N ILE A 100 3.25 5.28 17.10
CA ILE A 100 4.30 5.88 17.93
C ILE A 100 3.73 6.99 18.82
N LEU A 101 2.90 7.88 18.27
CA LEU A 101 2.28 8.97 19.04
C LEU A 101 1.41 8.42 20.18
N PHE A 102 0.63 7.37 19.94
CA PHE A 102 -0.18 6.72 20.97
C PHE A 102 0.67 5.96 21.99
N ALA A 103 1.75 5.29 21.56
CA ALA A 103 2.67 4.66 22.50
C ALA A 103 3.34 5.70 23.43
N LEU A 104 3.79 6.84 22.89
CA LEU A 104 4.34 7.93 23.67
C LEU A 104 3.30 8.56 24.60
N SER A 105 2.05 8.69 24.16
CA SER A 105 0.97 9.24 24.99
C SER A 105 0.66 8.34 26.20
N VAL A 106 0.68 7.03 26.01
CA VAL A 106 0.52 6.03 27.07
C VAL A 106 1.69 6.10 28.05
N VAL A 107 2.94 6.16 27.56
CA VAL A 107 4.13 6.29 28.42
C VAL A 107 4.07 7.59 29.24
N ALA A 108 3.70 8.71 28.62
CA ALA A 108 3.54 9.99 29.32
C ALA A 108 2.44 9.94 30.40
N ALA A 109 1.32 9.26 30.12
CA ALA A 109 0.24 9.07 31.07
C ALA A 109 0.70 8.28 32.30
N PHE A 110 1.39 7.15 32.11
CA PHE A 110 1.93 6.37 33.23
C PHE A 110 3.02 7.11 34.02
N ALA A 111 3.91 7.85 33.32
CA ALA A 111 4.92 8.67 33.97
C ALA A 111 4.30 9.77 34.83
N SER A 112 3.15 10.32 34.44
CA SER A 112 2.44 11.34 35.23
C SER A 112 1.94 10.83 36.59
N ILE A 113 1.60 9.54 36.68
CA ILE A 113 1.13 8.89 37.92
C ILE A 113 2.27 8.76 38.94
N GLY A 114 3.49 8.44 38.47
CA GLY A 114 4.66 8.23 39.32
C GLY A 114 5.34 9.51 39.85
N LEU A 115 4.85 10.69 39.47
CA LEU A 115 5.45 11.99 39.83
C LEU A 115 4.85 12.58 41.11
N GLU A 116 4.85 11.80 42.19
CA GLU A 116 4.40 12.26 43.51
C GLU A 116 5.19 13.51 43.94
N GLY A 117 4.47 14.58 44.28
CA GLY A 117 5.06 15.86 44.73
C GLY A 117 5.48 16.83 43.63
N LYS A 118 5.40 16.49 42.34
CA LYS A 118 5.73 17.39 41.21
C LYS A 118 4.50 17.69 40.34
N ALA A 119 3.54 18.42 40.91
CA ALA A 119 2.24 18.70 40.28
C ALA A 119 2.36 19.34 38.89
N ASP A 120 3.29 20.27 38.69
CA ASP A 120 3.46 20.96 37.40
C ASP A 120 4.02 20.03 36.32
N ALA A 121 4.96 19.14 36.67
CA ALA A 121 5.52 18.17 35.74
C ALA A 121 4.47 17.12 35.34
N ALA A 122 3.66 16.64 36.29
CA ALA A 122 2.57 15.70 36.01
C ALA A 122 1.52 16.31 35.07
N ARG A 123 1.13 17.57 35.31
CA ARG A 123 0.22 18.32 34.42
C ARG A 123 0.78 18.51 33.02
N ALA A 124 2.07 18.83 32.90
CA ALA A 124 2.72 18.99 31.60
C ALA A 124 2.71 17.70 30.79
N LEU A 125 2.96 16.54 31.43
CA LEU A 125 2.89 15.23 30.78
C LEU A 125 1.46 14.84 30.39
N ASP A 126 0.45 15.15 31.22
CA ASP A 126 -0.96 14.92 30.87
C ASP A 126 -1.37 15.75 29.65
N LEU A 127 -1.04 17.05 29.63
CA LEU A 127 -1.30 17.92 28.49
C LEU A 127 -0.60 17.42 27.23
N MET A 128 0.68 17.04 27.33
CA MET A 128 1.43 16.46 26.22
C MET A 128 0.74 15.19 25.68
N SER A 129 0.33 14.28 26.57
CA SER A 129 -0.39 13.07 26.18
C SER A 129 -1.68 13.39 25.43
N ARG A 130 -2.47 14.37 25.90
CA ARG A 130 -3.68 14.83 25.20
C ARG A 130 -3.37 15.38 23.81
N PHE A 131 -2.32 16.21 23.68
CA PHE A 131 -1.90 16.74 22.38
C PHE A 131 -1.50 15.64 21.40
N LEU A 132 -0.72 14.65 21.85
CA LEU A 132 -0.30 13.51 21.03
C LEU A 132 -1.52 12.69 20.55
N ASN A 133 -2.49 12.46 21.43
CA ASN A 133 -3.72 11.74 21.09
C ASN A 133 -4.57 12.50 20.06
N ILE A 134 -4.72 13.82 20.22
CA ILE A 134 -5.45 14.66 19.26
C ILE A 134 -4.74 14.67 17.90
N ALA A 135 -3.42 14.85 17.88
CA ALA A 135 -2.63 14.83 16.65
C ALA A 135 -2.77 13.48 15.92
N GLY A 136 -2.64 12.36 16.64
CA GLY A 136 -2.85 11.03 16.08
C GLY A 136 -4.28 10.82 15.55
N GLY A 137 -5.29 11.32 16.28
CA GLY A 137 -6.69 11.30 15.84
C GLY A 137 -6.94 12.08 14.55
N ILE A 138 -6.34 13.27 14.40
CA ILE A 138 -6.43 14.08 13.18
C ILE A 138 -5.80 13.34 12.00
N ILE A 139 -4.63 12.72 12.18
CA ILE A 139 -3.99 11.94 11.12
C ILE A 139 -4.91 10.78 10.69
N LEU A 140 -5.46 10.01 11.64
CA LEU A 140 -6.40 8.92 11.33
C LEU A 140 -7.66 9.41 10.62
N LEU A 141 -8.16 10.58 10.98
CA LEU A 141 -9.30 11.20 10.33
C LEU A 141 -8.97 11.53 8.86
N VAL A 142 -7.83 12.16 8.61
CA VAL A 142 -7.35 12.47 7.25
C VAL A 142 -7.18 11.20 6.42
N GLU A 143 -6.55 10.16 6.98
CA GLU A 143 -6.39 8.87 6.31
C GLU A 143 -7.76 8.19 6.04
N SER A 144 -8.73 8.34 6.94
CA SER A 144 -10.11 7.85 6.71
C SER A 144 -10.75 8.49 5.48
N PHE A 145 -10.50 9.78 5.24
CA PHE A 145 -10.95 10.46 4.01
C PHE A 145 -10.20 9.97 2.75
N HIS A 146 -8.93 9.59 2.87
CA HIS A 146 -8.19 8.98 1.76
C HIS A 146 -8.80 7.62 1.40
N VAL A 147 -9.07 6.77 2.39
CA VAL A 147 -9.73 5.46 2.17
C VAL A 147 -11.12 5.64 1.58
N LYS A 148 -11.91 6.60 2.09
CA LYS A 148 -13.20 6.96 1.51
C LYS A 148 -13.08 7.29 0.03
N ARG A 149 -12.09 8.09 -0.36
CA ARG A 149 -11.86 8.47 -1.76
C ARG A 149 -11.49 7.25 -2.61
N ILE A 150 -10.60 6.38 -2.13
CA ILE A 150 -10.22 5.14 -2.82
C ILE A 150 -11.45 4.26 -3.10
N LEU A 151 -12.27 4.01 -2.07
CA LEU A 151 -13.48 3.20 -2.20
C LEU A 151 -14.50 3.86 -3.14
N SER A 152 -14.62 5.19 -3.09
CA SER A 152 -15.56 5.94 -3.93
C SER A 152 -15.17 5.87 -5.41
N GLU A 153 -13.88 6.04 -5.72
CA GLU A 153 -13.33 5.96 -7.08
C GLU A 153 -13.42 4.53 -7.62
N HIS A 154 -13.04 3.53 -6.84
CA HIS A 154 -12.98 2.15 -7.30
C HIS A 154 -14.38 1.54 -7.55
N PHE A 155 -15.33 1.77 -6.64
CA PHE A 155 -16.68 1.21 -6.73
C PHE A 155 -17.69 2.18 -7.37
N ASN A 156 -17.24 3.33 -7.88
CA ASN A 156 -18.10 4.40 -8.43
C ASN A 156 -19.31 4.73 -7.52
N THR A 157 -19.08 4.78 -6.21
CA THR A 157 -20.14 4.93 -5.19
C THR A 157 -19.93 6.17 -4.34
N LYS A 158 -21.01 6.88 -4.00
CA LYS A 158 -20.95 8.08 -3.15
C LYS A 158 -20.97 7.69 -1.68
N LEU A 159 -19.82 7.82 -1.02
CA LEU A 159 -19.68 7.67 0.43
C LEU A 159 -19.94 9.01 1.14
N SER A 160 -20.67 9.00 2.25
CA SER A 160 -20.92 10.20 3.06
C SER A 160 -19.65 10.69 3.75
N GLY A 161 -19.31 11.97 3.57
CA GLY A 161 -18.18 12.61 4.26
C GLY A 161 -18.45 12.84 5.75
N ALA A 162 -19.68 13.25 6.09
CA ALA A 162 -20.08 13.42 7.49
C ALA A 162 -20.00 12.10 8.26
N ALA A 163 -20.45 10.99 7.64
CA ALA A 163 -20.33 9.67 8.27
C ALA A 163 -18.87 9.26 8.47
N THR A 164 -17.98 9.54 7.50
CA THR A 164 -16.53 9.32 7.67
C THR A 164 -15.95 10.20 8.78
N PHE A 165 -16.41 11.44 8.96
CA PHE A 165 -15.90 12.32 10.01
C PHE A 165 -16.24 11.83 11.43
N PHE A 166 -17.51 11.48 11.66
CA PHE A 166 -17.97 11.09 13.00
C PHE A 166 -17.62 9.64 13.34
N PHE A 167 -17.76 8.72 12.39
CA PHE A 167 -17.61 7.29 12.63
C PHE A 167 -16.29 6.72 12.11
N ASN A 168 -15.49 7.52 11.38
CA ASN A 168 -14.14 7.17 10.91
C ASN A 168 -14.10 5.77 10.28
N VAL A 169 -13.23 4.92 10.82
CA VAL A 169 -13.00 3.56 10.36
C VAL A 169 -14.22 2.65 10.52
N LEU A 170 -15.09 2.89 11.50
CA LEU A 170 -16.28 2.06 11.74
C LEU A 170 -17.26 2.16 10.58
N TYR A 171 -17.46 3.38 10.05
CA TYR A 171 -18.28 3.59 8.87
C TYR A 171 -17.67 2.99 7.61
N LEU A 172 -16.34 3.12 7.45
CA LEU A 172 -15.63 2.52 6.32
C LEU A 172 -15.73 0.99 6.35
N GLN A 173 -15.48 0.35 7.49
CA GLN A 173 -15.65 -1.10 7.63
C GLN A 173 -17.09 -1.53 7.37
N TYR A 174 -18.07 -0.80 7.92
CA TYR A 174 -19.49 -1.08 7.68
C TYR A 174 -19.82 -1.09 6.18
N LYS A 175 -19.28 -0.12 5.42
CA LYS A 175 -19.47 -0.04 3.98
C LYS A 175 -18.72 -1.14 3.23
N ILE A 176 -17.46 -1.41 3.58
CA ILE A 176 -16.67 -2.52 3.00
C ILE A 176 -17.40 -3.86 3.17
N ASN A 177 -18.07 -4.09 4.30
CA ASN A 177 -18.82 -5.33 4.52
C ASN A 177 -20.02 -5.50 3.57
N ARG A 178 -20.60 -4.38 3.10
CA ARG A 178 -21.80 -4.34 2.25
C ARG A 178 -21.51 -4.19 0.76
N LEU A 179 -20.26 -3.92 0.39
CA LEU A 179 -19.75 -4.02 -0.97
C LEU A 179 -19.39 -5.48 -1.27
#